data_AF-A0A914YA58-F1
#
_entry.id   AF-A0A914YA58-F1
#
_cell.length_a   1.000
_cell.length_b   1.000
_cell.length_c   1.000
_cell.angle_alpha   90.00
_cell.angle_beta   90.00
_cell.angle_gamma   90.00
#
_symmetry.space_group_name_H-M   'P 1'
#
loop_
_entity.id
_entity.type
_entity.pdbx_description
1 polymer ?
#
loop_
_entity_poly.entity_id
_entity_poly.type
_entity_poly.pdbx_seq_one_letter_code
_entity_poly.pdbx_strand_id
1 'polypeptide(L)'
;MPCGRILAHAFFPRYGGDVHFDASENWSPNKYGHGLDLYAVAVHEIGHALGLKHSQESSAIMAPFYQSYTGERLHLHQDDIQALKRLYGHGESLESNEGLKNCPPWNEQWHIPPNICESFHLDAITTLSNGTIIAFYGEYFYQYDKNFFDFNFPQRIDEYWKGVEGDLDAVITDSDGDSYFFKNYHTVIV
;
A
#
# COMPACT_ATOMS: atom_id res chain seq x y z
N MET A 1 29.51 1.12 0.27
CA MET A 1 28.12 1.41 -0.14
C MET A 1 27.47 0.11 -0.55
N PRO A 2 26.30 -0.26 -0.01
CA PRO A 2 25.45 -1.20 -0.73
C PRO A 2 23.95 -0.84 -0.73
N CYS A 3 23.32 -1.32 -1.80
CA CYS A 3 21.90 -1.34 -2.16
C CYS A 3 20.93 -1.72 -1.01
N GLY A 4 19.82 -0.97 -0.92
CA GLY A 4 18.48 -1.40 -0.47
C GLY A 4 18.34 -2.10 0.89
N ARG A 5 18.15 -1.33 1.96
CA ARG A 5 17.46 -1.82 3.17
C ARG A 5 16.09 -1.17 3.26
N ILE A 6 15.06 -1.98 3.56
CA ILE A 6 13.72 -1.49 3.87
C ILE A 6 13.76 -1.06 5.34
N LEU A 7 13.62 0.24 5.61
CA LEU A 7 13.64 0.75 6.98
C LEU A 7 12.31 0.48 7.69
N ALA A 8 11.21 0.72 7.00
CA ALA A 8 9.86 0.51 7.46
C ALA A 8 8.94 0.36 6.24
N HIS A 9 7.68 0.01 6.49
CA HIS A 9 6.61 0.12 5.51
C HIS A 9 5.28 0.38 6.22
N ALA A 10 4.34 0.96 5.50
CA ALA A 10 2.97 1.09 5.92
C ALA A 10 1.98 0.62 4.86
N PHE A 11 0.87 0.09 5.34
CA PHE A 11 -0.28 -0.22 4.53
C PHE A 11 -1.09 1.05 4.26
N PHE A 12 -1.59 1.21 3.03
CA PHE A 12 -2.54 2.28 2.72
C PHE A 12 -3.84 2.15 3.52
N PRO A 13 -4.67 3.21 3.66
CA PRO A 13 -5.91 3.17 4.46
C PRO A 13 -6.83 1.99 4.14
N ARG A 14 -6.91 1.61 2.85
CA ARG A 14 -7.70 0.47 2.36
C ARG A 14 -7.30 -0.87 3.02
N TYR A 15 -6.08 -0.96 3.54
CA TYR A 15 -5.47 -2.17 4.08
C TYR A 15 -5.19 -2.06 5.59
N GLY A 16 -5.86 -1.13 6.29
CA GLY A 16 -5.79 -1.00 7.75
C GLY A 16 -4.91 0.13 8.27
N GLY A 17 -3.95 0.61 7.47
CA GLY A 17 -3.07 1.71 7.89
C GLY A 17 -1.94 1.26 8.83
N ASP A 18 -1.70 -0.04 9.00
CA ASP A 18 -0.67 -0.53 9.92
C ASP A 18 0.72 -0.14 9.43
N VAL A 19 1.59 0.17 10.40
CA VAL A 19 2.97 0.59 10.17
C VAL A 19 3.91 -0.41 10.83
N HIS A 20 4.88 -0.92 10.07
CA HIS A 20 5.89 -1.86 10.54
C HIS A 20 7.29 -1.29 10.35
N PHE A 21 8.10 -1.34 11.42
CA PHE A 21 9.49 -0.90 11.41
C PHE A 21 10.42 -2.12 11.47
N ASP A 22 11.51 -2.11 10.70
CA ASP A 22 12.53 -3.16 10.78
C ASP A 22 13.26 -3.07 12.13
N ALA A 23 13.05 -4.07 13.00
CA ALA A 23 13.67 -4.12 14.31
C ALA A 23 15.19 -4.34 14.29
N SER A 24 15.77 -4.69 13.14
CA SER A 24 17.21 -4.83 12.95
C SER A 24 17.94 -3.49 12.76
N GLU A 25 17.19 -2.40 12.55
CA GLU A 25 17.74 -1.07 12.36
C GLU A 25 18.06 -0.38 13.70
N ASN A 26 19.12 0.43 13.71
CA ASN A 26 19.54 1.19 14.89
C ASN A 26 18.70 2.46 15.02
N TRP A 27 17.48 2.33 15.54
CA TRP A 27 16.55 3.44 15.72
C TRP A 27 17.00 4.41 16.82
N SER A 28 16.96 5.70 16.50
CA SER A 28 17.16 6.79 17.46
C SER A 28 15.88 7.59 17.61
N PRO A 29 15.29 7.68 18.82
CA PRO A 29 14.19 8.60 19.10
C PRO A 29 14.66 10.06 19.23
N ASN A 30 15.97 10.27 19.31
CA ASN A 30 16.58 11.59 19.39
C ASN A 30 17.15 11.98 18.02
N LYS A 31 16.72 13.13 17.50
CA LYS A 31 17.25 13.75 16.26
C LYS A 31 18.78 13.96 16.24
N TYR A 32 19.44 13.90 17.41
CA TYR A 32 20.90 14.02 17.55
C TYR A 32 21.59 12.70 17.91
N GLY A 33 20.85 11.59 17.98
CA GLY A 33 21.43 10.28 18.27
C GLY A 33 22.19 9.72 17.07
N HIS A 34 23.01 8.71 17.33
CA HIS A 34 23.86 8.06 16.32
C HIS A 34 23.12 6.99 15.48
N GLY A 35 21.79 7.01 15.48
CA GLY A 35 20.92 6.04 14.81
C GLY A 35 20.05 6.68 13.72
N LEU A 36 19.25 5.85 13.04
CA LEU A 36 18.22 6.30 12.09
C LEU A 36 17.12 7.06 12.84
N ASP A 37 16.67 8.18 12.28
CA ASP A 37 15.66 9.01 12.94
C ASP A 37 14.29 8.32 12.87
N LEU A 38 13.90 7.70 13.98
CA LEU A 38 12.63 6.99 14.09
C LEU A 38 11.45 7.92 13.83
N TYR A 39 11.54 9.18 14.26
CA TYR A 39 10.46 10.14 14.08
C TYR A 39 10.27 10.48 12.61
N ALA A 40 11.35 10.69 11.87
CA ALA A 40 11.27 10.99 10.44
C ALA A 40 10.69 9.83 9.63
N VAL A 41 11.17 8.60 9.87
CA VAL A 41 10.63 7.42 9.18
C VAL A 41 9.17 7.20 9.59
N ALA A 42 8.82 7.34 10.87
CA ALA A 42 7.43 7.18 11.30
C ALA A 42 6.47 8.18 10.63
N VAL A 43 6.87 9.44 10.47
CA VAL A 43 6.02 10.44 9.79
C VAL A 43 5.82 10.09 8.31
N HIS A 44 6.86 9.59 7.63
CA HIS A 44 6.75 9.09 6.26
C HIS A 44 5.74 7.94 6.15
N GLU A 45 5.90 6.92 6.99
CA GLU A 45 5.02 5.74 6.97
C GLU A 45 3.57 6.07 7.38
N ILE A 46 3.37 6.97 8.34
CA ILE A 46 2.04 7.47 8.68
C ILE A 46 1.41 8.21 7.49
N GLY A 47 2.20 8.91 6.68
CA GLY A 47 1.71 9.51 5.43
C GLY A 47 1.11 8.45 4.48
N HIS A 48 1.78 7.32 4.31
CA HIS A 48 1.24 6.17 3.57
C HIS A 48 -0.03 5.61 4.22
N ALA A 49 -0.05 5.43 5.54
CA ALA A 49 -1.24 5.00 6.29
C ALA A 49 -2.43 5.97 6.14
N LEU A 50 -2.16 7.25 5.86
CA LEU A 50 -3.15 8.29 5.56
C LEU A 50 -3.46 8.42 4.05
N GLY A 51 -2.90 7.58 3.18
CA GLY A 51 -3.24 7.56 1.76
C GLY A 51 -2.28 8.34 0.85
N LEU A 52 -1.21 8.92 1.39
CA LEU A 52 -0.21 9.61 0.58
C LEU A 52 0.69 8.62 -0.15
N LYS A 53 0.91 8.83 -1.45
CA LYS A 53 1.96 8.14 -2.21
C LYS A 53 3.28 8.90 -2.06
N HIS A 54 4.37 8.28 -2.52
CA HIS A 54 5.66 8.97 -2.58
C HIS A 54 5.58 10.27 -3.39
N SER A 55 6.25 11.30 -2.88
CA SER A 55 6.43 12.58 -3.59
C SER A 55 7.65 12.53 -4.51
N GLN A 56 7.62 13.30 -5.59
CA GLN A 56 8.78 13.59 -6.43
C GLN A 56 9.64 14.73 -5.85
N GLU A 57 9.11 15.48 -4.89
CA GLU A 57 9.84 16.55 -4.21
C GLU A 57 10.83 15.96 -3.22
N SER A 58 12.11 16.04 -3.55
CA SER A 58 13.17 15.43 -2.73
C SER A 58 13.22 15.94 -1.28
N SER A 59 12.77 17.16 -1.01
CA SER A 59 12.70 17.72 0.34
C SER A 59 11.42 17.38 1.12
N ALA A 60 10.46 16.70 0.48
CA ALA A 60 9.23 16.29 1.14
C ALA A 60 9.47 15.13 2.10
N ILE A 61 8.62 15.00 3.13
CA ILE A 61 8.73 13.86 4.04
C ILE A 61 8.33 12.57 3.31
N MET A 62 7.44 12.65 2.32
CA MET A 62 7.03 11.54 1.47
C MET A 62 8.00 11.22 0.33
N ALA A 63 9.21 11.80 0.29
CA ALA A 63 10.21 11.40 -0.70
C ALA A 63 10.63 9.92 -0.50
N PRO A 64 10.79 9.12 -1.57
CA PRO A 64 10.98 7.67 -1.47
C PRO A 64 12.33 7.22 -0.89
N PHE A 65 13.29 8.14 -0.76
CA PHE A 65 14.61 7.83 -0.22
C PHE A 65 14.82 8.61 1.06
N TYR A 66 15.14 7.88 2.13
CA TYR A 66 15.46 8.48 3.41
C TYR A 66 16.62 9.48 3.25
N GLN A 67 16.31 10.75 3.50
CA GLN A 67 17.32 11.77 3.68
C GLN A 67 17.56 11.89 5.17
N SER A 68 18.82 12.06 5.58
CA SER A 68 19.10 12.26 7.00
C SER A 68 18.48 13.60 7.42
N TYR A 69 17.31 13.54 8.09
CA TYR A 69 16.60 14.71 8.61
C TYR A 69 17.26 15.23 9.90
N THR A 70 18.60 15.31 9.92
CA THR A 70 19.36 15.82 11.07
C THR A 70 19.04 17.30 11.30
N GLY A 71 18.69 17.66 12.55
CA GLY A 71 18.49 19.05 13.00
C GLY A 71 17.03 19.44 13.26
N GLU A 72 16.68 20.71 13.05
CA GLU A 72 15.31 21.25 13.18
C GLU A 72 14.44 20.98 11.93
N ARG A 73 14.84 20.00 11.11
CA ARG A 73 14.38 19.85 9.73
C ARG A 73 13.18 18.95 9.51
N LEU A 74 12.59 18.36 10.54
CA LEU A 74 11.31 17.68 10.32
C LEU A 74 10.19 18.72 10.20
N HIS A 75 9.85 19.02 8.96
CA HIS A 75 8.73 19.86 8.58
C HIS A 75 8.01 19.18 7.44
N LEU A 76 6.68 19.28 7.44
CA LEU A 76 5.91 18.86 6.29
C LEU A 76 6.18 19.85 5.15
N HIS A 77 6.56 19.33 4.00
CA HIS A 77 6.71 20.17 2.82
C HIS A 77 5.32 20.62 2.35
N GLN A 78 5.28 21.72 1.61
CA GLN A 78 4.03 22.26 1.07
C GLN A 78 3.34 21.25 0.12
N ASP A 79 4.10 20.32 -0.47
CA ASP A 79 3.58 19.19 -1.24
C ASP A 79 2.81 18.18 -0.36
N ASP A 80 3.42 17.73 0.75
CA ASP A 80 2.78 16.83 1.73
C ASP A 80 1.47 17.41 2.28
N ILE A 81 1.50 18.71 2.64
CA ILE A 81 0.34 19.44 3.18
C ILE A 81 -0.78 19.54 2.15
N GLN A 82 -0.46 19.85 0.89
CA GLN A 82 -1.46 19.95 -0.16
C GLN A 82 -2.05 18.59 -0.50
N ALA A 83 -1.24 17.53 -0.53
CA ALA A 83 -1.70 16.18 -0.79
C ALA A 83 -2.70 15.71 0.29
N LEU A 84 -2.38 15.93 1.57
CA LEU A 84 -3.31 15.63 2.67
C LEU A 84 -4.59 16.46 2.60
N LYS A 85 -4.48 17.76 2.31
CA LYS A 85 -5.66 18.63 2.16
C LYS A 85 -6.55 18.23 0.99
N ARG A 86 -5.99 17.64 -0.08
CA ARG A 86 -6.79 17.08 -1.18
C ARG A 86 -7.56 15.82 -0.77
N LEU A 87 -6.99 15.01 0.11
CA LEU A 87 -7.63 13.79 0.62
C LEU A 87 -8.69 14.07 1.68
N TYR A 88 -8.40 14.98 2.62
CA TYR A 88 -9.21 15.17 3.83
C TYR A 88 -9.83 16.57 3.98
N GLY A 89 -9.53 17.50 3.07
CA GLY A 89 -10.00 18.89 3.15
C GLY A 89 -9.14 19.78 4.05
N HIS A 90 -9.58 21.02 4.23
CA HIS A 90 -8.96 21.95 5.17
C HIS A 90 -9.57 21.73 6.56
N GLY A 91 -8.74 21.47 7.57
CA GLY A 91 -9.20 21.50 8.94
C GLY A 91 -9.75 22.89 9.25
N GLU A 92 -11.06 23.01 9.47
CA GLU A 92 -11.59 24.15 10.20
C GLU A 92 -10.87 24.18 11.54
N SER A 93 -10.38 25.35 11.94
CA SER A 93 -9.65 25.54 13.19
C SER A 93 -10.40 24.85 14.33
N LEU A 94 -9.74 23.86 14.96
CA LEU A 94 -10.22 23.18 16.16
C LEU A 94 -10.26 24.17 17.34
N GLU A 95 -11.21 25.10 17.34
CA GLU A 95 -11.59 25.90 18.51
C GLU A 95 -12.88 25.41 19.17
N SER A 96 -13.48 24.31 18.68
CA SER A 96 -14.56 23.63 19.40
C SER A 96 -14.16 22.19 19.73
N ASN A 97 -14.11 21.89 21.03
CA ASN A 97 -13.93 20.55 21.60
C ASN A 97 -15.12 19.61 21.33
N GLU A 98 -15.73 19.69 20.14
CA GLU A 98 -16.84 18.84 19.71
C GLU A 98 -16.51 18.06 18.41
N GLY A 99 -15.37 18.32 17.77
CA GLY A 99 -15.03 17.78 16.45
C GLY A 99 -14.43 16.36 16.38
N LEU A 100 -14.12 15.71 17.50
CA LEU A 100 -13.64 14.31 17.52
C LEU A 100 -14.75 13.26 17.70
N LYS A 101 -16.03 13.65 17.59
CA LYS A 101 -17.16 12.72 17.76
C LYS A 101 -17.77 12.19 16.46
N ASN A 102 -17.34 12.68 15.31
CA ASN A 102 -17.87 12.23 14.03
C ASN A 102 -16.73 11.76 13.12
N CYS A 103 -16.00 10.72 13.54
CA CYS A 103 -15.61 9.75 12.51
C CYS A 103 -16.94 9.23 11.93
N PRO A 104 -17.12 9.18 10.59
CA PRO A 104 -18.20 8.38 10.05
C PRO A 104 -18.12 7.01 10.74
N PRO A 105 -19.24 6.46 11.27
CA PRO A 105 -19.21 5.10 11.78
C PRO A 105 -18.59 4.24 10.69
N TRP A 106 -17.59 3.44 11.05
CA TRP A 106 -17.02 2.45 10.15
C TRP A 106 -18.19 1.73 9.50
N ASN A 107 -18.47 2.05 8.24
CA ASN A 107 -19.34 1.21 7.45
C ASN A 107 -18.54 -0.09 7.31
N GLU A 108 -19.02 -1.15 7.94
CA GLU A 108 -18.44 -2.50 7.93
C GLU A 108 -18.36 -3.12 6.51
N GLN A 109 -18.49 -2.32 5.45
CA GLN A 109 -18.44 -2.76 4.06
C GLN A 109 -17.12 -2.41 3.35
N TRP A 110 -16.07 -2.08 4.11
CA TRP A 110 -14.72 -2.12 3.55
C TRP A 110 -14.28 -3.58 3.51
N HIS A 111 -14.32 -4.19 2.32
CA HIS A 111 -13.73 -5.51 2.08
C HIS A 111 -12.22 -5.40 2.26
N ILE A 112 -11.73 -5.62 3.48
CA ILE A 112 -10.30 -5.78 3.76
C ILE A 112 -9.83 -6.97 2.90
N PRO A 113 -8.84 -6.79 2.01
CA PRO A 113 -8.35 -7.91 1.23
C PRO A 113 -7.81 -8.99 2.17
N PRO A 114 -8.12 -10.26 1.89
CA PRO A 114 -7.69 -11.36 2.73
C PRO A 114 -6.16 -11.49 2.78
N ASN A 115 -5.62 -11.89 3.94
CA ASN A 115 -4.21 -12.21 4.06
C ASN A 115 -3.96 -13.62 3.50
N ILE A 116 -3.40 -13.70 2.28
CA ILE A 116 -3.13 -14.99 1.64
C ILE A 116 -2.00 -15.78 2.33
N CYS A 117 -1.15 -15.14 3.15
CA CYS A 117 -0.12 -15.84 3.92
C CYS A 117 -0.70 -16.63 5.11
N GLU A 118 -1.92 -16.30 5.52
CA GLU A 118 -2.67 -17.02 6.56
C GLU A 118 -3.70 -17.99 5.96
N SER A 119 -3.91 -17.93 4.64
CA SER A 119 -4.76 -18.86 3.90
C SER A 119 -3.96 -20.07 3.42
N PHE A 120 -4.57 -21.26 3.47
CA PHE A 120 -4.02 -22.50 2.89
C PHE A 120 -4.56 -22.80 1.50
N HIS A 121 -5.38 -21.92 0.93
CA HIS A 121 -6.07 -22.11 -0.35
C HIS A 121 -5.99 -20.86 -1.22
N LEU A 122 -5.86 -21.09 -2.53
CA LEU A 122 -5.95 -20.09 -3.59
C LEU A 122 -6.99 -20.59 -4.59
N ASP A 123 -7.74 -19.67 -5.16
CA ASP A 123 -8.79 -19.95 -6.13
C ASP A 123 -8.16 -20.37 -7.47
N ALA A 124 -7.22 -19.56 -7.96
CA ALA A 124 -6.50 -19.81 -9.19
C ALA A 124 -5.12 -19.14 -9.19
N ILE A 125 -4.23 -19.61 -10.07
CA ILE A 125 -2.89 -19.04 -10.24
C ILE A 125 -2.48 -19.13 -11.71
N THR A 126 -1.86 -18.08 -12.25
CA THR A 126 -1.31 -18.07 -13.61
C THR A 126 0.04 -17.36 -13.65
N THR A 127 0.79 -17.57 -14.72
CA THR A 127 2.01 -16.83 -15.03
C THR A 127 1.77 -16.06 -16.32
N LEU A 128 1.96 -14.75 -16.27
CA LEU A 128 1.85 -13.88 -17.44
C LEU A 128 3.05 -14.10 -18.38
N SER A 129 2.92 -13.68 -19.64
CA SER A 129 3.97 -13.85 -20.67
C SER A 129 5.31 -13.18 -20.31
N ASN A 130 5.30 -12.17 -19.46
CA ASN A 130 6.49 -11.50 -18.92
C ASN A 130 7.15 -12.23 -17.72
N GLY A 131 6.61 -13.36 -17.29
CA GLY A 131 7.11 -14.16 -16.16
C GLY A 131 6.56 -13.76 -14.80
N THR A 132 5.69 -12.75 -14.72
CA THR A 132 5.00 -12.36 -13.48
C THR A 132 4.02 -13.45 -13.04
N ILE A 133 4.04 -13.83 -11.77
CA ILE A 133 3.09 -14.78 -11.19
C ILE A 133 1.92 -14.00 -10.58
N ILE A 134 0.70 -14.39 -10.94
CA ILE A 134 -0.53 -13.80 -10.39
C ILE A 134 -1.33 -14.90 -9.68
N ALA A 135 -1.67 -14.67 -8.41
CA ALA A 135 -2.51 -15.54 -7.60
C ALA A 135 -3.86 -14.86 -7.31
N PHE A 136 -4.96 -15.62 -7.37
CA PHE A 136 -6.32 -15.15 -7.17
C PHE A 136 -6.89 -15.77 -5.89
N TYR A 137 -7.61 -14.96 -5.11
CA TYR A 137 -8.32 -15.40 -3.92
C TYR A 137 -9.48 -14.44 -3.60
N GLY A 138 -10.70 -14.97 -3.53
CA GLY A 138 -11.90 -14.19 -3.39
C GLY A 138 -12.09 -13.23 -4.56
N GLU A 139 -12.41 -11.97 -4.24
CA GLU A 139 -12.51 -10.90 -5.23
C GLU A 139 -11.17 -10.26 -5.61
N TYR A 140 -10.05 -10.81 -5.12
CA TYR A 140 -8.75 -10.17 -5.17
C TYR A 140 -7.72 -10.98 -5.94
N PHE A 141 -6.73 -10.29 -6.48
CA PHE A 141 -5.52 -10.90 -7.01
C PHE A 141 -4.27 -10.25 -6.45
N TYR A 142 -3.23 -11.08 -6.35
CA TYR A 142 -1.94 -10.79 -5.73
C TYR A 142 -0.86 -11.05 -6.78
N GLN A 143 0.07 -10.12 -6.89
CA GLN A 143 1.22 -10.27 -7.76
C GLN A 143 2.43 -10.73 -6.97
N TYR A 144 3.11 -11.74 -7.48
CA TYR A 144 4.43 -12.13 -7.00
C TYR A 144 5.47 -11.92 -8.10
N ASP A 145 6.39 -11.01 -7.83
CA ASP A 145 7.61 -10.81 -8.62
C ASP A 145 8.82 -10.95 -7.68
N LYS A 146 9.77 -11.82 -8.05
CA LYS A 146 10.97 -12.08 -7.25
C LYS A 146 11.90 -10.87 -7.17
N ASN A 147 11.79 -9.94 -8.10
CA ASN A 147 12.69 -8.79 -8.25
C ASN A 147 12.07 -7.48 -7.79
N PHE A 148 10.75 -7.44 -7.55
CA PHE A 148 10.04 -6.20 -7.28
C PHE A 148 8.84 -6.43 -6.36
N PHE A 149 8.78 -5.68 -5.25
CA PHE A 149 7.59 -5.63 -4.40
C PHE A 149 6.70 -4.48 -4.89
N ASP A 150 5.57 -4.80 -5.51
CA ASP A 150 4.62 -3.80 -6.01
C ASP A 150 3.52 -3.54 -4.97
N PHE A 151 3.57 -2.35 -4.36
CA PHE A 151 2.62 -1.88 -3.35
C PHE A 151 1.19 -1.68 -3.88
N ASN A 152 0.96 -1.79 -5.18
CA ASN A 152 -0.38 -1.66 -5.75
C ASN A 152 -1.26 -2.90 -5.53
N PHE A 153 -0.72 -4.02 -5.03
CA PHE A 153 -1.44 -5.27 -4.78
C PHE A 153 -1.69 -5.51 -3.28
N PRO A 154 -2.75 -6.25 -2.91
CA PRO A 154 -3.75 -6.87 -3.79
C PRO A 154 -4.73 -5.88 -4.42
N GLN A 155 -5.25 -6.22 -5.61
CA GLN A 155 -6.27 -5.44 -6.31
C GLN A 155 -7.54 -6.24 -6.51
N ARG A 156 -8.69 -5.57 -6.66
CA ARG A 156 -9.92 -6.26 -7.03
C ARG A 156 -9.88 -6.68 -8.48
N ILE A 157 -10.36 -7.89 -8.74
CA ILE A 157 -10.34 -8.51 -10.07
C ILE A 157 -11.21 -7.70 -11.04
N ASP A 158 -12.41 -7.28 -10.61
CA ASP A 158 -13.38 -6.54 -11.43
C ASP A 158 -12.94 -5.11 -11.79
N GLU A 159 -12.07 -4.50 -10.98
CA GLU A 159 -11.46 -3.19 -11.22
C GLU A 159 -10.40 -3.26 -12.34
N TYR A 160 -9.62 -4.34 -12.39
CA TYR A 160 -8.56 -4.53 -13.36
C TYR A 160 -9.06 -5.22 -14.64
N TRP A 161 -9.71 -6.38 -14.49
CA TRP A 161 -10.34 -7.14 -15.56
C TRP A 161 -11.85 -6.94 -15.54
N LYS A 162 -12.31 -5.89 -16.22
CA LYS A 162 -13.75 -5.57 -16.29
C LYS A 162 -14.56 -6.76 -16.80
N GLY A 163 -15.56 -7.16 -16.02
CA GLY A 163 -16.46 -8.27 -16.34
C GLY A 163 -15.97 -9.64 -15.86
N VAL A 164 -14.81 -9.71 -15.19
CA VAL A 164 -14.36 -10.90 -14.48
C VAL A 164 -14.80 -10.80 -13.02
N GLU A 165 -15.53 -11.81 -12.56
CA GLU A 165 -15.97 -11.94 -11.17
C GLU A 165 -14.91 -12.67 -10.32
N GLY A 166 -15.01 -12.53 -9.00
CA GLY A 166 -14.14 -13.23 -8.06
C GLY A 166 -14.46 -14.72 -7.87
N ASP A 167 -13.76 -15.34 -6.93
CA ASP A 167 -13.91 -16.75 -6.53
C ASP A 167 -13.71 -17.69 -7.74
N LEU A 168 -12.64 -17.47 -8.51
CA LEU A 168 -12.40 -18.15 -9.79
C LEU A 168 -12.18 -19.67 -9.62
N ASP A 169 -12.57 -20.46 -10.62
CA ASP A 169 -12.26 -21.91 -10.61
C ASP A 169 -10.90 -22.19 -11.25
N ALA A 170 -10.54 -21.42 -12.28
CA ALA A 170 -9.25 -21.51 -12.95
C ALA A 170 -8.93 -20.23 -13.73
N VAL A 171 -7.65 -20.02 -13.96
CA VAL A 171 -7.15 -19.03 -14.93
C VAL A 171 -6.01 -19.66 -15.73
N ILE A 172 -5.96 -19.36 -17.02
CA ILE A 172 -4.86 -19.77 -17.91
C ILE A 172 -4.46 -18.56 -18.73
N THR A 173 -3.16 -18.32 -18.87
CA THR A 173 -2.63 -17.31 -19.78
C THR A 173 -1.86 -18.01 -20.89
N ASP A 174 -2.12 -17.63 -22.14
CA ASP A 174 -1.44 -18.23 -23.29
C ASP A 174 -0.10 -17.55 -23.62
N SER A 175 0.56 -18.03 -24.68
CA SER A 175 1.83 -17.48 -25.14
C SER A 175 1.73 -16.10 -25.79
N ASP A 176 0.54 -15.74 -26.27
CA ASP A 176 0.27 -14.44 -26.90
C ASP A 176 -0.01 -13.37 -25.83
N GLY A 177 -0.31 -13.80 -24.60
CA GLY A 177 -0.51 -12.96 -23.42
C GLY A 177 -1.97 -12.82 -23.01
N ASP A 178 -2.89 -13.47 -23.73
CA ASP A 178 -4.33 -13.43 -23.45
C ASP A 178 -4.64 -14.31 -22.24
N SER A 179 -5.53 -13.83 -21.36
CA SER A 179 -5.91 -14.54 -20.14
C SER A 179 -7.37 -15.01 -20.18
N TYR A 180 -7.56 -16.29 -19.88
CA TYR A 180 -8.84 -16.98 -19.91
C TYR A 180 -9.25 -17.31 -18.49
N PHE A 181 -10.35 -16.70 -18.05
CA PHE A 181 -10.89 -16.84 -16.70
C PHE A 181 -12.08 -17.78 -16.72
N PHE A 182 -12.09 -18.75 -15.80
CA PHE A 182 -13.14 -19.77 -15.70
C PHE A 182 -13.87 -19.62 -14.37
N LYS A 183 -15.20 -19.51 -14.46
CA LYS A 183 -16.09 -19.42 -13.31
C LYS A 183 -17.39 -20.15 -13.63
N ASN A 184 -17.66 -21.22 -12.89
CA ASN A 184 -18.73 -22.18 -13.15
C ASN A 184 -18.70 -22.67 -14.60
N TYR A 185 -19.79 -22.42 -15.35
CA TYR A 185 -19.93 -22.75 -16.77
C TYR A 185 -19.66 -21.57 -17.71
N HIS A 186 -19.12 -20.46 -17.18
CA HIS A 186 -18.83 -19.24 -17.93
C HIS A 186 -17.32 -19.05 -18.11
N THR A 187 -16.95 -18.51 -19.26
CA THR A 187 -15.56 -18.16 -19.60
C THR A 187 -15.52 -16.71 -20.06
N VAL A 188 -14.60 -15.94 -19.50
CA VAL A 188 -14.33 -14.55 -19.89
C VAL A 188 -12.90 -14.49 -20.42
N ILE A 189 -12.72 -13.83 -21.57
CA ILE A 189 -11.43 -13.70 -22.26
C ILE A 189 -11.05 -12.22 -22.24
N VAL A 190 -9.84 -11.93 -21.79
CA VAL A 190 -9.33 -10.55 -21.62
C VAL A 190 -7.88 -10.44 -22.06
#